data_AF-A0A9E5P275-F1
#
_entry.id   AF-A0A9E5P275-F1
#
_cell.length_a   1.000
_cell.length_b   1.000
_cell.length_c   1.000
_cell.angle_alpha   90.00
_cell.angle_beta   90.00
_cell.angle_gamma   90.00
#
_symmetry.space_group_name_H-M   'P 1'
#
loop_
_entity.id
_entity.type
_entity.pdbx_description
1 polymer ?
#
loop_
_entity_poly.entity_id
_entity_poly.type
_entity_poly.pdbx_seq_one_letter_code
_entity_poly.pdbx_strand_id
1 'polypeptide(L)' 'TCLKPIEHLISKSNLKIVDFLMEVNVIYVSEGEILKYDPTLKSFLNINTEEDLRRAEAMLIRDIGGDDR' A
#
# COMPACT_ATOMS: atom_id res chain seq x y z
N THR A 1 -7.56 -1.71 -20.12
CA THR A 1 -8.36 -0.98 -19.10
C THR A 1 -8.54 -1.90 -17.91
N CYS A 2 -8.41 -1.40 -16.69
CA CYS A 2 -8.49 -2.20 -15.44
C CYS A 2 -9.90 -2.44 -14.94
N LEU A 3 -10.87 -1.65 -15.41
CA LEU A 3 -12.22 -1.64 -14.84
C LEU A 3 -13.02 -2.90 -15.18
N LYS A 4 -13.00 -3.34 -16.45
CA LYS A 4 -13.76 -4.54 -16.86
C LYS A 4 -13.29 -5.82 -16.16
N PRO A 5 -11.97 -6.09 -16.03
CA PRO A 5 -11.52 -7.30 -15.34
C PRO A 5 -11.86 -7.31 -13.84
N ILE A 6 -11.74 -6.18 -13.13
CA ILE A 6 -12.07 -6.14 -11.70
C ILE A 6 -13.58 -6.28 -11.45
N GLU A 7 -14.43 -5.64 -12.27
CA GLU A 7 -15.89 -5.81 -12.18
C GLU A 7 -16.30 -7.28 -12.39
N HIS A 8 -15.68 -7.96 -13.36
CA HIS A 8 -15.97 -9.36 -13.64
C HIS A 8 -15.67 -10.27 -12.44
N LEU A 9 -14.52 -10.07 -11.78
CA LEU A 9 -14.14 -10.86 -10.61
C LEU A 9 -15.06 -10.58 -9.41
N ILE A 10 -15.41 -9.31 -9.17
CA ILE A 10 -16.37 -8.92 -8.12
C ILE A 10 -17.74 -9.57 -8.36
N SER A 11 -18.25 -9.55 -9.61
CA SER A 11 -19.55 -10.16 -9.94
C SER A 11 -19.61 -11.67 -9.69
N LYS A 12 -18.45 -12.33 -9.65
CA LYS A 12 -18.28 -13.77 -9.36
C LYS A 12 -17.92 -14.05 -7.90
N SER A 13 -17.94 -13.03 -7.03
CA SER A 13 -17.47 -13.12 -5.65
C SER A 13 -16.01 -13.60 -5.52
N ASN A 14 -15.20 -13.44 -6.57
CA ASN A 14 -13.78 -13.70 -6.48
C ASN A 14 -13.05 -12.45 -5.96
N LEU A 15 -12.76 -12.45 -4.66
CA LEU A 15 -12.16 -11.31 -3.96
C LEU A 15 -10.63 -11.36 -3.89
N LYS A 16 -10.00 -12.31 -4.59
CA LYS A 16 -8.53 -12.43 -4.61
C LYS A 16 -7.94 -11.45 -5.61
N ILE A 17 -7.29 -10.40 -5.14
CA ILE A 17 -6.66 -9.39 -6.01
C ILE A 17 -5.58 -9.98 -6.92
N VAL A 18 -4.92 -11.07 -6.51
CA VAL A 18 -3.93 -11.76 -7.34
C VAL A 18 -4.53 -12.33 -8.62
N ASP A 19 -5.80 -12.73 -8.60
CA ASP A 19 -6.49 -13.23 -9.79
C ASP A 19 -6.78 -12.07 -10.77
N PHE A 20 -7.00 -10.86 -10.26
CA PHE A 20 -7.11 -9.65 -11.09
C PHE A 20 -5.80 -9.28 -11.79
N LEU A 21 -4.68 -9.40 -11.08
CA LEU A 21 -3.36 -9.02 -11.62
C LEU A 21 -2.94 -9.90 -12.82
N MET A 22 -3.49 -11.11 -12.94
CA MET A 22 -3.26 -11.98 -14.11
C MET A 22 -4.03 -11.54 -15.37
N GLU A 23 -5.08 -10.73 -15.21
CA GLU A 23 -5.99 -10.31 -16.30
C GLU A 23 -5.61 -8.96 -16.91
N VAL A 24 -4.57 -8.30 -16.38
CA VAL A 24 -4.14 -6.96 -16.81
C VAL A 24 -2.63 -6.91 -17.05
N ASN A 25 -2.19 -5.92 -17.81
CA ASN A 25 -0.76 -5.66 -17.95
C ASN A 25 -0.25 -4.97 -16.68
N VAL A 26 0.64 -5.66 -15.96
CA VAL A 26 1.21 -5.20 -14.68
C VAL A 26 2.66 -4.78 -14.89
N ILE A 27 3.00 -3.58 -14.41
CA ILE A 27 4.39 -3.12 -14.31
C ILE A 27 4.77 -3.15 -12.83
N TYR A 28 5.77 -3.94 -12.49
CA TYR A 28 6.30 -4.02 -11.14
C TYR A 28 7.35 -2.94 -10.92
N VAL A 29 7.17 -2.16 -9.85
CA VAL A 29 8.13 -1.14 -9.41
C VAL A 29 9.02 -1.76 -8.34
N SER A 30 10.33 -1.56 -8.46
CA SER A 30 11.29 -2.13 -7.52
C SER A 30 11.33 -1.36 -6.20
N GLU A 31 11.70 -2.03 -5.11
CA GLU A 31 11.92 -1.37 -3.82
C GLU A 31 12.96 -0.25 -3.92
N GLY A 32 14.02 -0.45 -4.70
CA GLY A 32 15.04 0.58 -4.93
C GLY A 32 14.51 1.84 -5.63
N GLU A 33 13.45 1.75 -6.43
CA GLU A 33 12.76 2.93 -6.97
C GLU A 33 11.88 3.60 -5.93
N ILE A 34 11.20 2.82 -5.09
CA ILE A 34 10.36 3.33 -3.99
C ILE A 34 11.20 4.09 -2.97
N LEU A 35 12.34 3.53 -2.55
CA LEU A 35 13.22 4.10 -1.52
C LEU A 35 13.79 5.48 -1.90
N LYS A 36 13.79 5.85 -3.18
CA LYS A 36 14.16 7.21 -3.63
C LYS A 36 13.16 8.27 -3.19
N TYR A 37 11.89 7.89 -3.01
CA TYR A 37 10.78 8.80 -2.71
C TYR A 37 10.20 8.59 -1.32
N ASP A 38 10.17 7.35 -0.81
CA ASP A 38 9.81 7.02 0.57
C ASP A 38 10.92 6.15 1.20
N PRO A 39 12.02 6.77 1.67
CA PRO A 39 13.16 6.04 2.25
C PRO A 39 12.79 5.24 3.51
N THR A 40 11.68 5.59 4.15
CA THR A 40 11.20 4.97 5.40
C THR A 40 10.09 3.96 5.18
N LEU A 41 9.62 3.80 3.94
CA LEU A 41 8.48 2.95 3.55
C LEU A 41 7.22 3.20 4.39
N LYS A 42 7.03 4.43 4.88
CA LYS A 42 5.87 4.82 5.71
C LYS A 42 4.56 4.64 4.95
N SER A 43 4.55 4.89 3.64
CA SER A 43 3.37 4.72 2.78
C SER A 43 2.90 3.26 2.67
N PHE A 44 3.74 2.28 3.04
CA PHE A 44 3.42 0.86 2.98
C PHE A 44 2.95 0.28 4.33
N LEU A 45 2.83 1.10 5.37
CA LEU A 45 2.29 0.66 6.67
C LEU A 45 0.77 0.44 6.59
N ASN A 46 0.32 -0.78 6.88
CA ASN A 46 -1.10 -1.10 7.04
C ASN A 46 -1.43 -1.35 8.51
N ILE A 47 -2.55 -0.78 8.99
CA ILE A 47 -3.03 -0.99 10.36
C ILE A 47 -4.05 -2.13 10.35
N ASN A 48 -3.58 -3.34 10.69
CA ASN A 48 -4.45 -4.52 10.84
C ASN A 48 -4.40 -5.11 12.25
N THR A 49 -3.41 -4.71 13.06
CA THR A 49 -3.22 -5.16 14.43
C THR A 49 -3.08 -3.96 15.38
N GLU A 50 -3.28 -4.19 16.68
CA GLU A 50 -3.03 -3.16 17.70
C GLU A 50 -1.57 -2.70 17.73
N GLU A 51 -0.63 -3.58 17.39
CA GLU A 51 0.78 -3.22 17.31
C GLU A 51 1.05 -2.25 16.16
N ASP A 52 0.40 -2.45 15.00
CA ASP A 52 0.48 -1.51 13.89
C ASP A 52 -0.10 -0.14 14.27
N LEU A 53 -1.18 -0.12 15.05
CA LEU A 53 -1.77 1.12 15.56
C LEU A 53 -0.77 1.87 16.47
N ARG A 54 -0.18 1.19 17.45
CA ARG A 54 0.86 1.79 18.32
C ARG A 54 2.05 2.32 17.52
N ARG A 55 2.47 1.60 16.48
CA ARG A 55 3.54 2.03 15.57
C ARG A 55 3.13 3.29 14.80
N ALA A 56 1.91 3.36 14.28
CA ALA A 56 1.39 4.53 13.58
C ALA A 56 1.28 5.76 14.51
N GLU A 57 0.80 5.59 15.74
CA GLU A 57 0.74 6.65 16.76
C GLU A 57 2.14 7.18 17.11
N ALA A 58 3.13 6.30 17.24
CA ALA A 58 4.51 6.69 17.49
C ALA A 58 5.13 7.46 16.29
N MET A 59 4.69 7.20 15.06
CA MET A 59 5.13 7.97 13.88
C MET A 59 4.61 9.41 13.92
N LEU A 60 3.36 9.63 14.34
CA LEU A 60 2.79 10.98 14.46
C LEU A 60 3.62 11.86 15.41
N ILE A 61 4.05 11.32 16.55
CA ILE A 61 4.86 12.05 17.54
C ILE A 61 6.22 12.47 16.96
N ARG A 62 6.85 11.62 16.14
CA ARG A 62 8.16 11.88 15.53
C ARG A 62 8.08 12.91 14.41
N ASP A 63 6.98 12.92 13.67
CA ASP A 63 6.78 13.86 12.56
C ASP A 63 6.39 15.25 13.06
N ILE A 64 5.69 15.36 14.21
CA ILE A 64 5.38 16.64 14.87
C ILE A 64 6.62 17.29 15.51
N GLY A 65 7.63 16.50 15.91
CA GLY A 65 8.88 17.01 16.48
C GLY A 65 9.99 17.33 15.45
N GLY A 66 9.72 17.14 14.16
CA GLY A 66 10.70 17.27 13.07
C GLY A 66 10.58 18.55 12.24
N ASP A 67 9.60 19.41 12.53
CA ASP A 67 9.26 20.60 11.73
C ASP A 67 9.90 21.92 12.27
N ASP A 68 10.74 21.84 13.31
CA ASP A 68 11.56 22.96 13.78
C ASP A 68 12.88 23.08 12.97
N ARG A 69 12.77 23.26 11.64
CA ARG A 69 13.86 23.80 10.81
C ARG A 69 13.41 24.97 9.97
#